data_AF-A0A1H0RX41-F1
#
_entry.id   AF-A0A1H0RX41-F1
#
_cell.length_a   1.000
_cell.length_b   1.000
_cell.length_c   1.000
_cell.angle_alpha   90.00
_cell.angle_beta   90.00
_cell.angle_gamma   90.00
#
_symmetry.space_group_name_H-M   'P 1'
#
loop_
_entity.id
_entity.type
_entity.pdbx_description
1 polymer ?
#
loop_
_entity_poly.entity_id
_entity_poly.type
_entity_poly.pdbx_seq_one_letter_code
_entity_poly.pdbx_strand_id
1 'polypeptide(L)'
;MDKVIDKILSIFLIMFVVFLVLNEYYVIQFSGTLKNVLVFLTLILILMTSMKQLVTNKSGLARFINGVILFCTIVGGVFAIVNKSLNIFIYVSLLFAIVFSLISLVYKKG
;
A
#
# COMPACT_ATOMS: atom_id res chain seq x y z
N MET A 1 4.63 -18.99 5.26
CA MET A 1 4.00 -18.62 3.96
C MET A 1 5.07 -18.61 2.91
N ASP A 2 4.80 -19.21 1.76
CA ASP A 2 5.74 -19.33 0.65
C ASP A 2 6.32 -17.97 0.24
N LYS A 3 7.64 -17.94 0.06
CA LYS A 3 8.38 -16.76 -0.41
C LYS A 3 7.78 -16.19 -1.71
N VAL A 4 7.15 -17.05 -2.51
CA VAL A 4 6.44 -16.73 -3.75
C VAL A 4 5.21 -15.84 -3.52
N ILE A 5 4.37 -16.16 -2.52
CA ILE A 5 3.14 -15.41 -2.23
C ILE A 5 3.48 -13.97 -1.84
N ASP A 6 4.55 -13.77 -1.07
CA ASP A 6 5.00 -12.42 -0.67
C ASP A 6 5.52 -11.60 -1.84
N LYS A 7 6.20 -12.25 -2.79
CA LYS A 7 6.69 -11.60 -3.99
C LYS A 7 5.52 -11.17 -4.87
N ILE A 8 4.52 -12.04 -5.05
CA ILE A 8 3.30 -11.75 -5.78
C ILE A 8 2.54 -10.58 -5.14
N LEU A 9 2.29 -10.62 -3.82
CA LEU A 9 1.64 -9.52 -3.09
C LEU A 9 2.36 -8.19 -3.27
N SER A 10 3.69 -8.18 -3.18
CA SER A 10 4.49 -6.97 -3.36
C SER A 10 4.42 -6.43 -4.79
N ILE A 11 4.43 -7.32 -5.80
CA ILE A 11 4.27 -6.92 -7.21
C ILE A 11 2.88 -6.33 -7.46
N PHE A 12 1.82 -6.98 -6.98
CA PHE A 12 0.45 -6.47 -7.10
C PHE A 12 0.31 -5.11 -6.41
N LEU A 13 0.90 -4.94 -5.23
CA LEU A 13 0.89 -3.67 -4.52
C LEU A 13 1.54 -2.59 -5.39
N ILE A 14 2.78 -2.80 -5.84
CA ILE A 14 3.49 -1.85 -6.71
C ILE A 14 2.67 -1.53 -7.97
N MET A 15 2.09 -2.55 -8.62
CA MET A 15 1.26 -2.37 -9.82
C MET A 15 0.03 -1.48 -9.57
N PHE A 16 -0.73 -1.73 -8.50
CA PHE A 16 -1.90 -0.91 -8.16
C PHE A 16 -1.52 0.53 -7.83
N VAL A 17 -0.40 0.72 -7.13
CA VAL A 17 0.12 2.06 -6.86
C VAL A 17 0.49 2.79 -8.14
N VAL A 18 1.19 2.13 -9.07
CA VAL A 18 1.54 2.71 -10.37
C VAL A 18 0.29 3.13 -11.14
N PHE A 19 -0.76 2.29 -11.18
CA PHE A 19 -2.02 2.66 -11.84
C PHE A 19 -2.70 3.88 -11.19
N LEU A 20 -2.67 3.99 -9.87
CA LEU A 20 -3.19 5.18 -9.17
C LEU A 20 -2.40 6.44 -9.52
N VAL A 21 -1.08 6.36 -9.59
CA VAL A 21 -0.21 7.47 -9.96
C VAL A 21 -0.47 7.89 -11.41
N LEU A 22 -0.57 6.93 -12.35
CA LEU A 22 -0.88 7.22 -13.76
C LEU A 22 -2.25 7.87 -13.96
N ASN A 23 -3.23 7.55 -13.11
CA ASN A 23 -4.53 8.22 -13.10
C ASN A 23 -4.42 9.67 -12.63
N GLU A 24 -3.63 9.91 -11.58
CA GLU A 24 -3.44 11.26 -11.04
C GLU A 24 -2.70 12.19 -12.02
N TYR A 25 -1.75 11.65 -12.79
CA TYR A 25 -1.06 12.39 -13.87
C TYR A 25 -1.87 12.44 -15.19
N TYR A 26 -3.14 12.03 -15.18
CA TYR A 26 -4.02 12.00 -16.35
C TYR A 26 -3.49 11.19 -17.55
N VAL A 27 -2.49 10.33 -17.35
CA VAL A 27 -1.96 9.42 -18.38
C VAL A 27 -2.99 8.36 -18.73
N ILE A 28 -3.74 7.88 -17.72
CA ILE A 28 -4.86 6.94 -17.87
C ILE A 28 -6.06 7.47 -17.10
N GLN A 29 -7.10 7.92 -17.80
CA GLN A 29 -8.31 8.42 -17.15
C GLN A 29 -9.25 7.26 -16.79
N PHE A 30 -9.30 6.91 -15.52
CA PHE A 30 -10.30 5.97 -15.01
C PHE A 30 -11.61 6.68 -14.67
N SER A 31 -12.74 5.98 -14.84
CA SER A 31 -14.03 6.48 -14.35
C SER A 31 -13.99 6.66 -12.83
N GLY A 32 -14.79 7.58 -12.28
CA GLY A 32 -14.81 7.85 -10.83
C GLY A 32 -15.05 6.59 -9.99
N THR A 33 -15.93 5.70 -10.47
CA THR A 33 -16.19 4.41 -9.84
C THR A 33 -14.98 3.48 -9.87
N LEU A 34 -14.29 3.38 -11.01
CA LEU A 34 -13.12 2.52 -11.16
C LEU A 34 -11.93 3.04 -10.35
N LYS A 35 -11.74 4.37 -10.28
CA LYS A 35 -10.75 5.01 -9.39
C LYS A 35 -10.99 4.61 -7.93
N ASN A 36 -12.23 4.74 -7.45
CA ASN A 36 -12.58 4.40 -6.07
C ASN A 36 -12.35 2.92 -5.75
N VAL A 37 -12.72 2.01 -6.67
CA VAL A 37 -12.46 0.58 -6.51
C VAL A 37 -10.96 0.29 -6.43
N LEU A 38 -10.15 0.91 -7.30
CA LEU A 38 -8.69 0.74 -7.27
C LEU A 38 -8.09 1.24 -5.95
N VAL A 39 -8.47 2.44 -5.49
CA VAL A 39 -8.03 3.00 -4.21
C VAL A 39 -8.35 2.03 -3.07
N PHE A 40 -9.58 1.53 -3.03
CA PHE A 40 -10.04 0.61 -1.99
C PHE A 40 -9.26 -0.72 -2.00
N LEU A 41 -9.05 -1.30 -3.18
CA LEU A 41 -8.25 -2.51 -3.34
C LEU A 41 -6.80 -2.30 -2.85
N THR A 42 -6.22 -1.15 -3.18
CA THR A 42 -4.85 -0.80 -2.81
C THR A 42 -4.73 -0.65 -1.29
N LEU A 43 -5.69 0.00 -0.63
CA LEU A 43 -5.74 0.12 0.82
C LEU A 43 -5.81 -1.24 1.52
N ILE A 44 -6.67 -2.15 1.03
CA ILE A 44 -6.76 -3.51 1.59
C ILE A 44 -5.43 -4.25 1.44
N LEU A 45 -4.77 -4.13 0.28
CA LEU A 45 -3.46 -4.75 0.07
C LEU A 45 -2.40 -4.21 1.03
N ILE A 46 -2.37 -2.90 1.25
CA ILE A 46 -1.44 -2.26 2.20
C ILE A 46 -1.71 -2.77 3.62
N LEU A 47 -2.97 -2.80 4.07
CA LEU A 47 -3.32 -3.33 5.39
C LEU A 47 -2.87 -4.78 5.57
N MET A 48 -3.15 -5.62 4.58
CA MET A 48 -2.85 -7.05 4.64
C MET A 48 -1.33 -7.30 4.66
N THR A 49 -0.57 -6.58 3.81
CA THR A 49 0.89 -6.70 3.74
C THR A 49 1.58 -6.14 4.99
N SER A 50 1.14 -4.98 5.49
CA SER A 50 1.69 -4.38 6.71
C SER A 50 1.37 -5.17 7.96
N MET A 51 0.13 -5.68 8.13
CA MET A 51 -0.22 -6.57 9.25
C MET A 51 0.65 -7.82 9.25
N LYS A 52 0.81 -8.43 8.07
CA LYS A 52 1.67 -9.61 7.93
C LYS A 52 3.10 -9.29 8.37
N GLN A 53 3.68 -8.21 7.86
CA GLN A 53 5.06 -7.85 8.20
C GLN A 53 5.21 -7.49 9.68
N LEU A 54 4.19 -6.89 10.30
CA LEU A 54 4.16 -6.64 11.74
C LEU A 54 4.29 -7.95 12.54
N VAL A 55 3.53 -8.98 12.17
CA VAL A 55 3.54 -10.28 12.85
C VAL A 55 4.83 -11.06 12.56
N THR A 56 5.32 -11.02 11.32
CA THR A 56 6.39 -11.92 10.85
C THR A 56 7.81 -11.38 11.04
N ASN A 57 8.04 -10.06 11.06
CA ASN A 57 9.40 -9.52 11.21
C ASN A 57 9.91 -9.57 12.65
N LYS A 58 11.16 -10.00 12.84
CA LYS A 58 11.88 -9.91 14.12
C LYS A 58 12.57 -8.56 14.34
N SER A 59 12.83 -7.79 13.28
CA SER A 59 13.44 -6.46 13.36
C SER A 59 12.45 -5.42 13.91
N GLY A 60 12.80 -4.77 15.02
CA GLY A 60 11.96 -3.77 15.67
C GLY A 60 11.68 -2.54 14.80
N LEU A 61 12.66 -2.10 14.01
CA LEU A 61 12.53 -0.94 13.12
C LEU A 61 11.57 -1.23 11.95
N ALA A 62 11.63 -2.44 11.39
CA ALA A 62 10.69 -2.89 10.35
C ALA A 62 9.25 -3.01 10.86
N ARG A 63 9.08 -3.47 12.12
CA ARG A 63 7.77 -3.47 12.79
C ARG A 63 7.24 -2.06 13.01
N PHE A 64 8.08 -1.13 13.47
CA PHE A 64 7.68 0.25 13.69
C PHE A 64 7.17 0.92 12.41
N ILE A 65 7.94 0.82 11.31
CA ILE A 65 7.54 1.39 10.02
C ILE A 65 6.22 0.80 9.54
N ASN A 66 6.04 -0.53 9.63
CA ASN A 66 4.78 -1.17 9.25
C ASN A 66 3.60 -0.77 10.14
N GLY A 67 3.83 -0.52 11.43
CA GLY A 67 2.81 0.02 12.33
C GLY A 67 2.37 1.43 11.91
N VAL A 68 3.33 2.28 11.53
CA VAL A 68 3.04 3.63 11.01
C VAL A 68 2.27 3.55 9.69
N ILE A 69 2.66 2.68 8.77
CA ILE A 69 1.94 2.45 7.50
C ILE A 69 0.50 2.03 7.79
N LEU A 70 0.30 1.05 8.68
CA LEU A 70 -1.03 0.61 9.11
C LEU A 70 -1.87 1.76 9.66
N PHE A 71 -1.31 2.53 10.59
CA PHE A 71 -2.01 3.65 11.22
C PHE A 71 -2.40 4.71 10.18
N CYS A 72 -1.47 5.11 9.31
CA CYS A 72 -1.76 6.06 8.23
C CYS A 72 -2.78 5.53 7.23
N THR A 73 -2.79 4.23 6.96
CA THR A 73 -3.73 3.59 6.03
C THR A 73 -5.14 3.55 6.62
N ILE A 74 -5.27 3.24 7.92
CA ILE A 74 -6.56 3.23 8.63
C ILE A 74 -7.11 4.67 8.73
N VAL A 75 -6.31 5.61 9.23
CA VAL A 75 -6.72 7.01 9.37
C VAL A 75 -7.01 7.63 8.02
N GLY A 76 -6.16 7.39 7.02
CA GLY A 76 -6.34 7.86 5.65
C GLY A 76 -7.59 7.28 4.98
N GLY A 77 -7.86 5.99 5.19
CA GLY A 77 -9.07 5.33 4.69
C GLY A 77 -10.35 5.88 5.30
N VAL A 78 -10.38 6.09 6.62
CA VAL A 78 -11.53 6.72 7.31
C VAL A 78 -11.75 8.14 6.79
N PHE A 79 -10.70 8.94 6.67
CA PHE A 79 -10.80 10.30 6.14
C PHE A 79 -11.26 10.36 4.68
N ALA A 80 -10.86 9.41 3.84
CA ALA A 80 -11.31 9.35 2.45
C ALA A 80 -12.81 9.08 2.33
N ILE A 81 -13.38 8.28 3.24
CA ILE A 81 -14.83 8.04 3.30
C ILE A 81 -15.56 9.29 3.77
N VAL A 82 -15.04 9.97 4.80
CA VAL A 82 -15.68 11.16 5.39
C VAL A 82 -15.64 12.36 4.45
N ASN A 83 -14.51 12.63 3.80
CA ASN A 83 -14.33 13.84 2.98
C ASN A 83 -14.58 13.61 1.48
N LYS A 84 -14.82 12.36 1.03
CA LYS A 84 -14.89 11.97 -0.39
C LYS A 84 -13.68 12.40 -1.24
N SER A 85 -12.58 12.80 -0.59
CA SER A 85 -11.36 13.28 -1.22
C SER A 85 -10.17 12.44 -0.77
N LEU A 86 -9.25 12.14 -1.70
CA LEU A 86 -7.99 11.51 -1.35
C LEU A 86 -7.18 12.45 -0.46
N ASN A 87 -6.84 11.95 0.73
CA ASN A 87 -6.22 12.78 1.76
C ASN A 87 -4.70 12.54 1.81
N ILE A 88 -3.93 13.53 2.30
CA ILE A 88 -2.45 13.49 2.32
C ILE A 88 -1.91 12.21 3.00
N PHE A 89 -2.63 11.69 3.99
CA PHE A 89 -2.30 10.46 4.71
C PHE A 89 -2.27 9.21 3.81
N ILE A 90 -3.13 9.15 2.79
CA ILE A 90 -3.13 8.06 1.81
C ILE A 90 -1.87 8.12 0.96
N TYR A 91 -1.48 9.32 0.47
CA TYR A 91 -0.24 9.48 -0.30
C TYR A 91 1.01 9.12 0.51
N VAL A 92 1.05 9.49 1.80
CA VAL A 92 2.16 9.10 2.69
C VAL A 92 2.18 7.58 2.87
N SER A 93 1.03 6.94 3.12
CA SER A 93 0.94 5.48 3.27
C SER A 93 1.37 4.74 2.00
N LEU A 94 1.01 5.26 0.83
CA LEU A 94 1.40 4.78 -0.49
C LEU A 94 2.92 4.83 -0.66
N LEU A 95 3.54 5.98 -0.37
CA LEU A 95 4.98 6.18 -0.56
C LEU A 95 5.78 5.21 0.32
N PHE A 96 5.41 5.09 1.59
CA PHE A 96 6.03 4.12 2.49
C PHE A 96 5.76 2.67 2.07
N ALA A 97 4.56 2.33 1.60
CA ALA A 97 4.23 0.98 1.15
C ALA A 97 5.01 0.56 -0.10
N ILE A 98 5.25 1.48 -1.04
CA ILE A 98 6.12 1.24 -2.21
C ILE A 98 7.55 0.98 -1.77
N VAL A 99 8.12 1.88 -0.96
CA VAL A 99 9.52 1.76 -0.50
C VAL A 99 9.70 0.44 0.24
N PHE A 100 8.76 0.08 1.11
CA PHE A 100 8.84 -1.16 1.85
C PHE A 100 8.64 -2.39 0.95
N SER A 101 7.77 -2.32 -0.05
CA SER A 101 7.59 -3.40 -1.04
C SER A 101 8.80 -3.57 -1.95
N LEU A 102 9.52 -2.49 -2.28
CA LEU A 102 10.78 -2.56 -3.02
C LEU A 102 11.89 -3.17 -2.17
N ILE A 103 12.02 -2.74 -0.91
CA ILE A 103 12.96 -3.34 0.04
C ILE A 103 12.65 -4.82 0.22
N SER A 104 11.39 -5.22 0.36
CA SER A 104 11.02 -6.63 0.51
C SER A 104 11.37 -7.47 -0.74
N LEU A 105 11.31 -6.88 -1.93
CA LEU A 105 11.67 -7.53 -3.20
C LEU A 105 13.18 -7.65 -3.41
N VAL A 106 13.94 -6.63 -3.01
CA VAL A 106 15.40 -6.55 -3.17
C VAL A 106 16.15 -7.27 -2.04
N TYR A 107 15.69 -7.13 -0.80
CA TYR A 107 16.36 -7.65 0.40
C TYR A 107 15.89 -9.04 0.85
N LYS A 108 14.76 -9.58 0.35
CA LYS A 108 14.55 -11.03 0.45
C LYS A 108 15.49 -11.73 -0.52
N LYS A 109 16.75 -11.88 -0.10
CA LYS A 109 17.64 -12.91 -0.62
C LYS A 109 16.94 -14.26 -0.49
N GLY A 110 17.03 -15.03 -1.57
CA GLY A 110 16.61 -16.43 -1.62
C GLY A 110 17.10 -17.23 -0.44
#